data_AF-A0A3C0WB16-F1
#
_entry.id   AF-A0A3C0WB16-F1
#
_cell.length_a   1.000
_cell.length_b   1.000
_cell.length_c   1.000
_cell.angle_alpha   90.00
_cell.angle_beta   90.00
_cell.angle_gamma   90.00
#
_symmetry.space_group_name_H-M   'P 1'
#
loop_
_entity.id
_entity.type
_entity.pdbx_description
1 polymer ?
#
loop_
_entity_poly.entity_id
_entity_poly.type
_entity_poly.pdbx_seq_one_letter_code
_entity_poly.pdbx_strand_id
1 'polypeptide(L)' 'MRMDKDICKVMFNEVELQGVCKRLGEEITKDYEGKDLLIVGILNGAIVFVTDLMRQIDRQINIDFMSVSS' A
#
# COMPACT_ATOMS: atom_id res chain seq x y z
N MET A 1 10.20 7.22 -22.72
CA MET A 1 9.23 6.19 -23.15
C MET A 1 7.86 6.66 -22.72
N ARG A 2 6.91 6.81 -23.65
CA ARG A 2 5.54 7.25 -23.35
C ARG A 2 4.69 6.00 -23.15
N MET A 3 4.50 5.58 -21.88
CA MET A 3 3.76 4.36 -21.50
C MET A 3 2.26 4.44 -21.83
N ASP A 4 1.74 5.64 -22.07
CA ASP A 4 0.35 5.91 -22.43
C ASP A 4 -0.12 5.17 -23.69
N LYS A 5 0.79 4.84 -24.62
CA LYS A 5 0.45 4.15 -25.87
C LYS A 5 0.21 2.64 -25.72
N ASP A 6 0.74 2.04 -24.66
CA ASP A 6 0.66 0.59 -24.42
C ASP A 6 -0.45 0.22 -23.40
N ILE A 7 -1.16 1.23 -22.88
CA ILE A 7 -2.24 1.04 -21.90
C ILE A 7 -3.59 1.00 -22.62
N CYS A 8 -4.23 -0.18 -22.64
CA CYS A 8 -5.56 -0.36 -23.23
C CYS A 8 -6.66 0.35 -22.43
N LYS A 9 -6.59 0.29 -21.09
CA LYS A 9 -7.58 0.90 -20.18
C LYS A 9 -6.97 1.16 -18.80
N VAL A 10 -7.27 2.32 -18.22
CA VAL A 10 -7.01 2.62 -16.81
C VAL A 10 -8.10 1.94 -15.97
N MET A 11 -7.71 0.95 -15.16
CA MET A 11 -8.63 0.21 -14.28
C MET A 11 -8.92 0.97 -12.99
N PHE A 12 -7.90 1.63 -12.45
CA PHE A 12 -7.99 2.49 -11.26
C PHE A 12 -7.15 3.73 -11.53
N ASN A 13 -7.73 4.89 -11.31
CA ASN A 13 -7.01 6.15 -11.35
C ASN A 13 -6.36 6.48 -9.99
N GLU A 14 -5.53 7.52 -9.96
CA GLU A 14 -4.79 7.93 -8.77
C GLU A 14 -5.71 8.29 -7.60
N VAL A 15 -6.80 9.01 -7.85
CA VAL A 15 -7.75 9.44 -6.81
C VAL A 15 -8.45 8.23 -6.19
N GLU A 16 -8.81 7.24 -7.00
CA GLU A 16 -9.39 5.99 -6.53
C GLU A 16 -8.41 5.21 -5.63
N LEU A 17 -7.14 5.09 -6.05
CA LEU A 17 -6.10 4.41 -5.26
C LEU A 17 -5.82 5.14 -3.94
N GLN A 18 -5.72 6.46 -3.96
CA GLN A 18 -5.54 7.27 -2.76
C GLN A 18 -6.72 7.13 -1.79
N GLY A 19 -7.95 7.11 -2.32
CA GLY A 19 -9.15 6.88 -1.52
C GLY A 19 -9.16 5.50 -0.85
N VAL A 20 -8.72 4.46 -1.55
CA VAL A 20 -8.56 3.12 -0.97
C VAL A 20 -7.48 3.09 0.11
N CYS A 21 -6.31 3.68 -0.15
CA CYS A 21 -5.22 3.73 0.84
C CYS A 21 -5.65 4.47 2.11
N LYS A 22 -6.35 5.60 1.97
CA LYS A 22 -6.86 6.37 3.11
C LYS A 22 -7.83 5.54 3.95
N ARG A 23 -8.82 4.93 3.31
CA ARG A 23 -9.82 4.11 4.01
C ARG A 23 -9.17 2.93 4.73
N LEU A 24 -8.26 2.21 4.06
CA LEU A 24 -7.54 1.10 4.68
C LEU A 24 -6.62 1.56 5.80
N GLY A 25 -5.95 2.70 5.66
CA GLY A 25 -5.10 3.29 6.70
C GLY A 25 -5.90 3.61 7.97
N GLU A 26 -7.09 4.19 7.83
CA GLU A 26 -8.01 4.47 8.94
C GLU A 26 -8.51 3.17 9.61
N GLU A 27 -8.91 2.18 8.82
CA GLU A 27 -9.32 0.85 9.31
C GLU A 27 -8.20 0.17 10.11
N ILE A 28 -6.98 0.09 9.55
CA ILE A 28 -5.82 -0.53 10.21
C ILE A 28 -5.43 0.24 11.48
N THR A 29 -5.45 1.57 11.44
CA THR A 29 -5.13 2.43 12.60
C THR A 29 -6.04 2.12 13.79
N LYS A 30 -7.33 1.92 13.52
CA LYS A 30 -8.32 1.55 14.53
C LYS A 30 -8.14 0.11 15.03
N ASP A 31 -7.97 -0.83 14.11
CA ASP A 31 -7.92 -2.26 14.45
C ASP A 31 -6.68 -2.65 15.26
N TYR A 32 -5.58 -1.89 15.07
CA TYR A 32 -4.33 -2.03 15.80
C TYR A 32 -4.21 -1.06 16.99
N GLU A 33 -5.33 -0.55 17.50
CA GLU A 33 -5.31 0.24 18.74
C GLU A 33 -4.80 -0.54 19.95
N GLY A 34 -3.77 0.02 20.59
CA GLY A 34 -3.08 -0.61 21.72
C GLY A 34 -2.21 -1.81 21.34
N LYS A 35 -1.94 -2.05 20.04
CA LYS A 35 -1.16 -3.18 19.54
C LYS A 35 0.05 -2.71 18.74
N ASP A 36 1.07 -3.56 18.72
CA ASP A 36 2.21 -3.41 17.81
C ASP A 36 1.81 -3.83 16.39
N LEU A 37 2.11 -2.99 15.40
CA LEU A 37 1.85 -3.25 14.00
C LEU A 37 3.15 -3.50 13.23
N LEU A 38 3.24 -4.68 12.60
CA LEU A 38 4.29 -5.04 11.65
C LEU A 38 3.68 -5.19 10.26
N ILE A 39 4.16 -4.40 9.30
CA ILE A 39 3.80 -4.50 7.89
C ILE A 39 4.88 -5.33 7.19
N VAL A 40 4.48 -6.42 6.53
CA VAL A 40 5.38 -7.26 5.73
C VAL A 40 5.04 -7.12 4.25
N GLY A 41 5.90 -6.45 3.49
CA GLY A 41 5.74 -6.28 2.04
C GLY A 41 6.42 -7.41 1.25
N ILE A 42 5.72 -8.00 0.27
CA ILE A 42 6.31 -8.99 -0.63
C ILE A 42 6.89 -8.31 -1.87
N LEU A 43 8.18 -8.50 -2.10
CA LEU A 43 8.89 -7.90 -3.23
C LEU A 43 8.57 -8.62 -4.56
N ASN A 44 8.60 -7.93 -5.71
CA ASN A 44 8.86 -6.49 -5.91
C ASN A 44 7.58 -5.64 -6.05
N GLY A 45 6.47 -6.26 -6.46
CA GLY A 45 5.27 -5.55 -6.91
C GLY A 45 4.50 -4.81 -5.81
N ALA A 46 4.61 -5.25 -4.55
CA ALA A 46 3.84 -4.66 -3.46
C ALA A 46 4.38 -3.30 -2.99
N ILE A 47 5.63 -2.96 -3.33
CA ILE A 47 6.35 -1.81 -2.74
C ILE A 47 5.53 -0.53 -2.86
N VAL A 48 5.08 -0.19 -4.07
CA VAL A 48 4.39 1.09 -4.34
C VAL A 48 3.12 1.21 -3.49
N PHE A 49 2.28 0.17 -3.50
CA PHE A 49 1.04 0.17 -2.73
C PHE A 49 1.29 0.19 -1.22
N VAL A 50 2.26 -0.60 -0.72
CA VAL A 50 2.62 -0.63 0.70
C VAL A 50 3.10 0.74 1.16
N THR A 51 3.92 1.44 0.36
CA THR A 51 4.38 2.79 0.70
C THR A 51 3.26 3.83 0.73
N ASP A 52 2.26 3.72 -0.15
CA ASP A 52 1.12 4.65 -0.15
C ASP A 52 0.18 4.36 1.02
N LEU A 53 -0.06 3.09 1.32
CA LEU A 53 -0.89 2.65 2.44
C LEU A 53 -0.28 3.05 3.79
N MET A 54 1.02 2.80 4.00
CA MET A 54 1.66 3.05 5.31
C MET A 54 1.64 4.53 5.70
N ARG A 55 1.61 5.45 4.71
CA ARG A 55 1.49 6.91 4.95
C ARG A 55 0.14 7.32 5.51
N GLN A 56 -0.89 6.48 5.36
CA GLN A 56 -2.24 6.73 5.84
C GLN A 56 -2.52 6.09 7.22
N ILE A 57 -1.56 5.37 7.79
CA ILE A 57 -1.69 4.74 9.10
C ILE A 57 -1.14 5.71 10.15
N ASP A 58 -2.01 6.21 11.03
CA ASP A 58 -1.66 7.18 12.06
C ASP A 58 -1.18 6.48 13.35
N ARG A 59 -0.10 5.71 13.23
CA ARG A 59 0.55 5.00 14.35
C ARG A 59 2.02 4.77 14.08
N GLN A 60 2.74 4.38 15.14
CA GLN A 60 4.05 3.76 14.99
C GLN A 60 3.91 2.41 14.29
N ILE A 61 4.69 2.22 13.23
CA ILE A 61 4.73 0.99 12.44
C ILE A 61 6.14 0.43 12.42
N ASN A 62 6.24 -0.90 12.43
CA ASN A 62 7.44 -1.61 11.99
C ASN A 62 7.20 -2.11 10.56
N ILE A 63 8.24 -2.11 9.74
CA ILE A 63 8.16 -2.58 8.35
C ILE A 63 9.28 -3.58 8.06
N ASP A 64 8.94 -4.64 7.35
CA ASP A 64 9.90 -5.62 6.82
C ASP A 64 9.49 -6.04 5.41
N PHE A 65 10.44 -6.58 4.66
CA PHE A 65 10.23 -7.04 3.29
C PHE A 65 10.74 -8.46 3.11
N MET A 66 9.95 -9.27 2.42
CA MET A 66 10.34 -10.61 2.02
C MET A 66 10.41 -10.70 0.50
N SER A 67 11.49 -11.30 -0.01
CA SER A 67 11.60 -11.70 -1.40
C SER A 67 11.36 -13.20 -1.49
N VAL A 68 10.37 -13.60 -2.27
CA VAL A 68 10.09 -15.00 -2.58
C VAL A 68 10.32 -15.23 -4.06
N SER A 69 11.12 -16.24 -4.38
CA SER A 69 11.29 -16.74 -5.75
C SER A 69 10.39 -17.95 -5.94
N SER A 70 9.56 -17.93 -6.98
CA SER A 70 8.84 -19.11 -7.47
C SER A 70 9.71 -19.91 -8.42
#